data_AF-A0A6P8PAR9-F1
#
_entry.id   AF-A0A6P8PAR9-F1
#
_cell.length_a   1.000
_cell.length_b   1.000
_cell.length_c   1.000
_cell.angle_alpha   90.00
_cell.angle_beta   90.00
_cell.angle_gamma   90.00
#
_symmetry.space_group_name_H-M   'P 1'
#
loop_
_entity.id
_entity.type
_entity.pdbx_description
1 polymer ?
#
loop_
_entity_poly.entity_id
_entity_poly.type
_entity_poly.pdbx_seq_one_letter_code
_entity_poly.pdbx_strand_id
1 'polypeptide(L)'
;MACSYVAGQRLQREIRTLLQREQLLPDDFRESLRAVVSPTGEPLLSFQLLRKLHSFLQESGSPVYLHELLEGSQIYLPKVEKPPRNPELVTRLEKIKAKLANDEYKRITRNINCQELNRYGTLADFGRQVKSMKAVAITIFNFIVTVAAAFVCTYLGSQYYFTEIAARVLSSVIVASVVGLAELYVLVRTMEGELGELE
;
A
#
# COMPACT_ATOMS: atom_id res chain seq x y z
N MET A 1 -18.73 -14.70 6.89
CA MET A 1 -18.23 -16.02 6.43
C MET A 1 -18.68 -17.05 7.45
N ALA A 2 -19.47 -18.04 7.05
CA ALA A 2 -19.90 -19.10 7.95
C ALA A 2 -18.77 -20.15 8.02
N CYS A 3 -18.03 -20.19 9.14
CA CYS A 3 -17.13 -21.30 9.41
C CYS A 3 -17.98 -22.53 9.72
N SER A 4 -17.78 -23.60 8.96
CA SER A 4 -18.29 -24.92 9.29
C SER A 4 -17.19 -25.71 9.99
N TYR A 5 -17.57 -26.62 10.88
CA TYR A 5 -16.63 -27.48 11.57
C TYR A 5 -17.15 -28.91 11.59
N VAL A 6 -16.23 -29.87 11.53
CA VAL A 6 -16.55 -31.29 11.66
C VAL A 6 -16.66 -31.63 13.14
N ALA A 7 -17.79 -32.18 13.56
CA ALA A 7 -18.03 -32.55 14.95
C ALA A 7 -17.02 -33.60 15.44
N GLY A 8 -16.24 -33.25 16.47
CA GLY A 8 -15.40 -34.21 17.19
C GLY A 8 -16.22 -35.22 17.98
N GLN A 9 -15.60 -36.32 18.41
CA GLN A 9 -16.28 -37.40 19.14
C GLN A 9 -16.94 -36.93 20.44
N ARG A 10 -16.37 -35.94 21.12
CA ARG A 10 -16.91 -35.39 22.38
C ARG A 10 -18.20 -34.60 22.12
N LEU A 11 -18.19 -33.74 21.10
CA LEU A 11 -19.37 -33.01 20.67
C LEU A 11 -20.51 -33.94 20.23
N GLN A 12 -20.20 -35.00 19.47
CA GLN A 12 -21.21 -35.97 19.04
C GLN A 12 -21.86 -36.70 20.23
N ARG A 13 -21.09 -37.01 21.28
CA ARG A 13 -21.63 -37.63 22.50
C ARG A 13 -22.58 -36.67 23.21
N GLU A 14 -22.22 -35.41 23.38
CA GLU A 14 -23.09 -34.41 24.02
C GLU A 14 -24.35 -34.12 23.22
N ILE A 15 -24.28 -34.10 21.89
CA ILE A 15 -25.50 -33.97 21.07
C ILE A 15 -26.42 -35.18 21.28
N ARG A 16 -25.87 -36.40 21.35
CA ARG A 16 -26.67 -37.62 21.59
C ARG A 16 -27.32 -37.65 22.98
N THR A 17 -26.59 -37.26 24.03
CA THR A 17 -27.14 -37.19 25.40
C THR A 17 -28.26 -36.14 25.50
N LEU A 18 -28.09 -34.99 24.83
CA LEU A 18 -29.12 -33.95 24.77
C LEU A 18 -30.36 -34.40 24.01
N LEU A 19 -30.20 -35.10 22.88
CA LEU A 19 -31.33 -35.63 22.11
C LEU A 19 -32.16 -36.68 22.89
N GLN A 20 -31.52 -37.43 23.80
CA GLN A 20 -32.17 -38.41 24.68
C GLN A 20 -32.91 -37.78 25.87
N ARG A 21 -32.56 -36.56 26.28
CA ARG A 21 -33.17 -35.90 27.44
C ARG A 21 -34.55 -35.28 27.19
N GLU A 22 -35.06 -35.33 25.95
CA GLU A 22 -36.40 -35.01 25.41
C GLU A 22 -37.15 -33.73 25.85
N GLN A 23 -36.92 -33.14 27.02
CA GLN A 23 -37.86 -32.21 27.67
C GLN A 23 -37.58 -30.70 27.50
N LEU A 24 -36.46 -30.28 26.90
CA LEU A 24 -36.05 -28.85 26.96
C LEU A 24 -35.59 -28.23 25.62
N LEU A 25 -35.64 -28.96 24.52
CA LEU A 25 -35.11 -28.48 23.24
C LEU A 25 -36.26 -28.04 22.31
N PRO A 26 -36.22 -26.82 21.74
CA PRO A 26 -37.15 -26.42 20.69
C PRO A 26 -37.11 -27.37 19.49
N ASP A 27 -38.25 -27.73 18.92
CA ASP A 27 -38.35 -28.78 17.89
C ASP A 27 -37.49 -28.48 16.64
N ASP A 28 -37.47 -27.23 16.16
CA ASP A 28 -36.60 -26.79 15.05
C ASP A 28 -35.11 -27.04 15.30
N PHE A 29 -34.68 -26.90 16.56
CA PHE A 29 -33.29 -27.11 16.95
C PHE A 29 -32.95 -28.60 17.07
N ARG A 30 -33.92 -29.43 17.49
CA ARG A 30 -33.76 -30.89 17.56
C ARG A 30 -33.59 -31.50 16.18
N GLU A 31 -34.39 -31.06 15.21
CA GLU A 31 -34.26 -31.53 13.82
C GLU A 31 -32.89 -31.17 13.25
N SER A 32 -32.44 -29.94 13.49
CA SER A 32 -31.11 -29.47 13.09
C SER A 32 -29.97 -30.31 13.71
N LEU A 33 -30.09 -30.72 14.97
CA LEU A 33 -29.11 -31.57 15.64
C LEU A 33 -29.18 -33.05 15.19
N ARG A 34 -30.39 -33.59 14.93
CA ARG A 34 -30.57 -34.95 14.40
C ARG A 34 -29.97 -35.11 13.01
N ALA A 35 -30.13 -34.10 12.15
CA ALA A 35 -29.53 -34.10 10.82
C ALA A 35 -28.01 -34.30 10.87
N VAL A 36 -27.35 -33.69 11.86
CA VAL A 36 -25.90 -33.74 12.05
C VAL A 36 -25.40 -35.06 12.63
N VAL A 37 -26.19 -35.76 13.46
CA VAL A 37 -25.79 -37.02 14.13
C VAL A 37 -25.97 -38.26 13.22
N SER A 38 -26.54 -38.08 12.03
CA SER A 38 -26.80 -39.16 11.07
C SER A 38 -25.52 -39.92 10.71
N PRO A 39 -25.56 -41.26 10.57
CA PRO A 39 -24.38 -42.11 10.42
C PRO A 39 -23.66 -42.00 9.06
N THR A 40 -24.18 -41.19 8.14
CA THR A 40 -23.85 -41.29 6.70
C THR A 40 -22.94 -40.18 6.16
N GLY A 41 -22.37 -39.31 7.00
CA GLY A 41 -21.47 -38.24 6.52
C GLY A 41 -20.61 -37.58 7.60
N GLU A 42 -19.62 -36.79 7.17
CA GLU A 42 -18.84 -35.93 8.06
C GLU A 42 -19.76 -34.84 8.62
N PRO A 43 -19.99 -34.79 9.95
CA PRO A 43 -20.98 -33.91 10.56
C PRO A 43 -20.51 -32.46 10.55
N LEU A 44 -20.79 -31.75 9.45
CA LEU A 44 -20.56 -30.32 9.31
C LEU A 44 -21.60 -29.55 10.13
N LEU A 45 -21.17 -28.94 11.23
CA LEU A 45 -21.98 -27.98 11.97
C LEU A 45 -21.59 -26.55 11.61
N SER A 46 -22.58 -25.68 11.62
CA SER A 46 -22.36 -24.23 11.56
C SER A 46 -22.00 -23.68 12.94
N PHE A 47 -21.18 -22.62 12.96
CA PHE A 47 -20.81 -21.92 14.21
C PHE A 47 -22.03 -21.41 15.00
N GLN A 48 -23.11 -21.03 14.31
CA GLN A 48 -24.34 -20.56 14.96
C GLN A 48 -25.02 -21.68 15.78
N LEU A 49 -25.04 -22.91 15.26
CA LEU A 49 -25.58 -24.06 15.97
C LEU A 49 -24.70 -24.43 17.18
N LEU A 50 -23.38 -24.31 17.06
CA LEU A 50 -22.46 -24.52 18.21
C LEU A 50 -22.79 -23.56 19.36
N ARG A 51 -22.94 -22.28 19.02
CA ARG A 51 -23.17 -21.23 20.00
C ARG A 51 -24.48 -21.45 20.73
N LYS A 52 -25.54 -21.80 20.00
CA LYS A 52 -26.84 -22.16 20.59
C LYS A 52 -26.71 -23.37 21.52
N LEU A 53 -26.04 -24.44 21.06
CA LEU A 53 -25.83 -25.64 21.88
C LEU A 53 -25.07 -25.34 23.18
N HIS A 54 -23.99 -24.55 23.09
CA HIS A 54 -23.21 -24.15 24.25
C HIS A 54 -24.02 -23.29 25.22
N SER A 55 -24.83 -22.33 24.73
CA SER A 55 -25.72 -21.54 25.58
C SER A 55 -26.74 -22.43 26.33
N PHE A 56 -27.36 -23.39 25.65
CA PHE A 56 -28.28 -24.35 26.30
C PHE A 56 -27.58 -25.23 27.35
N LEU A 57 -26.34 -25.65 27.09
CA LEU A 57 -25.55 -26.42 28.06
C LEU A 57 -25.20 -25.59 29.30
N GLN A 58 -24.88 -24.31 29.14
CA GLN A 58 -24.65 -23.41 30.27
C GLN A 58 -25.92 -23.15 31.09
N GLU A 59 -27.06 -22.92 30.44
CA GLU A 59 -28.35 -22.70 31.11
C GLU A 59 -28.83 -23.94 31.88
N SER A 60 -28.50 -25.14 31.40
CA SER A 60 -28.79 -26.41 32.09
C SER A 60 -27.80 -26.76 33.21
N GLY A 61 -26.87 -25.86 33.54
CA GLY A 61 -25.89 -26.04 34.62
C GLY A 61 -24.76 -27.02 34.30
N SER A 62 -24.51 -27.31 33.03
CA SER A 62 -23.42 -28.19 32.63
C SER A 62 -22.06 -27.51 32.83
N PRO A 63 -21.06 -28.19 33.43
CA PRO A 63 -19.73 -27.62 33.67
C PRO A 63 -18.82 -27.63 32.43
N VAL A 64 -19.32 -28.01 31.25
CA VAL A 64 -18.50 -28.22 30.06
C VAL A 64 -18.16 -26.90 29.38
N TYR A 65 -16.86 -26.60 29.25
CA TYR A 65 -16.38 -25.42 28.54
C TYR A 65 -16.38 -25.61 27.02
N LEU A 66 -16.51 -24.50 26.27
CA LEU A 66 -16.50 -24.52 24.81
C LEU A 66 -15.27 -25.21 24.19
N HIS A 67 -14.09 -24.97 24.77
CA HIS A 67 -12.85 -25.56 24.25
C HIS A 67 -12.81 -27.09 24.42
N GLU A 68 -13.46 -27.62 25.47
CA GLU A 68 -13.63 -29.05 25.69
C GLU A 68 -14.62 -29.66 24.69
N LEU A 69 -15.69 -28.95 24.34
CA LEU A 69 -16.62 -29.38 23.28
C LEU A 69 -15.97 -29.43 21.91
N LEU A 70 -15.06 -28.49 21.64
CA LEU A 70 -14.31 -28.39 20.39
C LEU A 70 -13.12 -29.35 20.32
N GLU A 71 -12.84 -30.10 21.38
CA GLU A 71 -11.76 -31.07 21.42
C GLU A 71 -11.97 -32.17 20.34
N GLY A 72 -11.00 -32.29 19.44
CA GLY A 72 -11.07 -33.23 18.31
C GLY A 72 -11.98 -32.78 17.16
N SER A 73 -12.44 -31.53 17.14
CA SER A 73 -13.14 -30.94 15.99
C SER A 73 -12.16 -30.36 14.96
N GLN A 74 -12.51 -30.41 13.67
CA GLN A 74 -11.73 -29.80 12.60
C GLN A 74 -12.47 -28.59 12.02
N ILE A 75 -11.78 -27.47 11.85
CA ILE A 75 -12.36 -26.23 11.32
C ILE A 75 -12.19 -26.21 9.79
N TYR A 76 -13.29 -26.14 9.05
CA TYR A 76 -13.26 -25.96 7.61
C TYR A 76 -13.37 -24.47 7.27
N LEU A 77 -12.27 -23.91 6.75
CA LEU A 77 -12.28 -22.54 6.23
C LEU A 77 -12.68 -22.57 4.76
N PRO A 78 -13.71 -21.81 4.34
CA PRO A 78 -14.04 -21.71 2.93
C PRO A 78 -12.85 -21.13 2.18
N LYS A 79 -12.36 -21.86 1.17
CA LYS A 79 -11.24 -21.40 0.34
C LYS A 79 -11.70 -20.20 -0.47
N VAL A 80 -11.06 -19.05 -0.26
CA VAL A 80 -11.35 -17.84 -1.04
C VAL A 80 -10.97 -18.10 -2.50
N GLU A 81 -11.96 -18.08 -3.38
CA GLU A 81 -11.73 -18.15 -4.82
C GLU A 81 -11.03 -16.88 -5.28
N LYS A 82 -9.83 -17.04 -5.86
CA LYS A 82 -9.11 -15.90 -6.44
C LYS A 82 -9.73 -15.59 -7.80
N PRO A 83 -10.03 -14.31 -8.11
CA PRO A 83 -10.57 -13.95 -9.41
C PRO A 83 -9.60 -14.36 -10.53
N PRO A 84 -10.12 -14.71 -11.73
CA PRO A 84 -9.29 -15.06 -12.86
C PRO A 84 -8.41 -13.87 -13.26
N ARG A 85 -7.14 -14.14 -13.59
CA ARG A 85 -6.20 -13.09 -14.00
C ARG A 85 -6.55 -12.59 -15.40
N ASN A 86 -6.61 -11.27 -15.55
CA ASN A 86 -6.78 -10.64 -16.87
C ASN A 86 -5.55 -10.95 -17.77
N PRO A 87 -5.75 -11.49 -18.99
CA PRO A 87 -4.66 -11.88 -19.88
C PRO A 87 -3.74 -10.71 -20.24
N GLU A 88 -4.27 -9.49 -20.40
CA GLU A 88 -3.46 -8.32 -20.73
C GLU A 88 -2.45 -7.98 -19.62
N LEU A 89 -2.87 -8.14 -18.35
CA LEU A 89 -2.01 -7.87 -17.20
C LEU A 89 -0.91 -8.92 -17.07
N VAL A 90 -1.21 -10.17 -17.42
CA VAL A 90 -0.21 -11.25 -17.44
C VAL A 90 0.85 -10.97 -18.50
N THR A 91 0.44 -10.64 -19.72
CA THR A 91 1.37 -10.29 -20.81
C THR A 91 2.24 -9.08 -20.44
N ARG A 92 1.65 -8.05 -19.81
CA ARG A 92 2.42 -6.89 -19.32
C ARG A 92 3.43 -7.29 -18.24
N LEU A 93 3.03 -8.15 -17.30
CA LEU A 93 3.91 -8.63 -16.25
C LEU A 93 5.07 -9.45 -16.82
N GLU A 94 4.81 -10.33 -17.78
CA GLU A 94 5.85 -11.10 -18.46
C GLU A 94 6.82 -10.18 -19.20
N LYS A 95 6.32 -9.17 -19.91
CA LYS A 95 7.17 -8.16 -20.56
C LYS A 95 8.04 -7.39 -19.57
N ILE A 96 7.47 -6.99 -18.43
CA ILE A 96 8.22 -6.27 -17.36
C ILE A 96 9.28 -7.19 -16.75
N LYS A 97 8.95 -8.45 -16.46
CA LYS A 97 9.89 -9.44 -15.92
C LYS A 97 11.04 -9.69 -16.89
N ALA A 98 10.74 -9.88 -18.18
CA ALA A 98 11.77 -10.05 -19.21
C ALA A 98 12.68 -8.82 -19.31
N LYS A 99 12.12 -7.61 -19.24
CA LYS A 99 12.89 -6.37 -19.24
C LYS A 99 13.82 -6.28 -18.03
N LEU A 100 13.31 -6.54 -16.83
CA LEU A 100 14.11 -6.50 -15.59
C LEU A 100 15.23 -7.52 -15.62
N ALA A 101 14.95 -8.76 -16.05
CA ALA A 101 15.96 -9.79 -16.19
C ALA A 101 17.05 -9.41 -17.21
N ASN A 102 16.68 -8.78 -18.33
CA ASN A 102 17.64 -8.28 -19.31
C ASN A 102 18.49 -7.14 -18.77
N ASP A 103 17.89 -6.20 -18.03
CA ASP A 103 18.61 -5.08 -17.42
C ASP A 103 19.58 -5.59 -16.34
N GLU A 104 19.19 -6.61 -15.57
CA GLU A 104 20.04 -7.30 -14.59
C GLU A 104 21.19 -8.06 -15.26
N TYR A 105 20.90 -8.82 -16.32
CA TYR A 105 21.92 -9.51 -17.11
C TYR A 105 22.97 -8.54 -17.66
N LYS A 106 22.53 -7.39 -18.21
CA LYS A 106 23.43 -6.33 -18.69
C LYS A 106 24.26 -5.74 -17.57
N ARG A 107 23.67 -5.55 -16.38
CA ARG A 107 24.41 -5.06 -15.20
C ARG A 107 25.52 -6.02 -14.79
N ILE A 108 25.24 -7.32 -14.75
CA ILE A 108 26.20 -8.36 -14.35
C ILE A 108 27.32 -8.50 -15.39
N THR A 109 26.97 -8.46 -16.68
CA THR A 109 27.91 -8.63 -17.80
C THR A 109 28.64 -7.34 -18.21
N ARG A 110 28.34 -6.21 -17.56
CA ARG A 110 28.90 -4.88 -17.87
C ARG A 110 30.42 -4.85 -17.91
N ASN A 111 31.08 -5.64 -17.06
CA ASN A 111 32.55 -5.64 -16.93
C ASN A 111 33.26 -6.52 -17.98
N ILE A 112 32.51 -7.35 -18.70
CA ILE A 112 33.06 -8.28 -19.71
C ILE A 112 33.15 -7.57 -21.07
N ASN A 113 32.27 -6.60 -21.33
CA ASN A 113 32.23 -5.85 -22.57
C ASN A 113 32.92 -4.47 -22.44
N CYS A 114 34.25 -4.46 -22.54
CA CYS A 114 35.06 -3.24 -22.50
C CYS A 114 34.68 -2.19 -23.57
N GLN A 115 34.06 -2.61 -24.68
CA GLN A 115 33.65 -1.74 -25.78
C GLN A 115 32.32 -1.02 -25.50
N GLU A 116 31.39 -1.65 -24.76
CA GLU A 116 30.13 -1.02 -24.33
C GLU A 116 30.30 -0.12 -23.10
N LEU A 117 31.32 -0.35 -22.25
CA LEU A 117 31.62 0.51 -21.09
C LEU A 117 31.78 1.99 -21.48
N ASN A 118 32.41 2.27 -22.62
CA ASN A 118 32.66 3.63 -23.10
C ASN A 118 31.37 4.32 -23.65
N ARG A 119 30.47 3.54 -24.28
CA ARG A 119 29.21 4.05 -24.85
C ARG A 119 28.07 4.12 -23.82
N TYR A 120 27.96 3.12 -22.96
CA TYR A 120 26.89 2.98 -21.97
C TYR A 120 27.20 3.71 -20.66
N GLY A 121 28.48 3.89 -20.31
CA GLY A 121 28.89 4.82 -19.25
C GLY A 121 28.33 6.21 -19.52
N THR A 122 28.58 6.73 -20.72
CA THR A 122 28.05 8.01 -21.18
C THR A 122 26.51 8.06 -21.12
N LEU A 123 25.77 7.10 -21.70
CA LEU A 123 24.30 7.16 -21.73
C LEU A 123 23.60 6.93 -20.38
N ALA A 124 24.12 6.05 -19.53
CA ALA A 124 23.57 5.82 -18.19
C ALA A 124 23.89 6.98 -17.24
N ASP A 125 25.07 7.58 -17.37
CA ASP A 125 25.42 8.82 -16.66
C ASP A 125 24.63 10.01 -17.21
N PHE A 126 24.34 10.05 -18.51
CA PHE A 126 23.40 11.01 -19.09
C PHE A 126 21.99 10.84 -18.53
N GLY A 127 21.50 9.61 -18.35
CA GLY A 127 20.20 9.31 -17.75
C GLY A 127 20.07 9.72 -16.28
N ARG A 128 21.17 9.61 -15.51
CA ARG A 128 21.26 10.17 -14.16
C ARG A 128 21.40 11.69 -14.19
N GLN A 129 22.19 12.23 -15.12
CA GLN A 129 22.34 13.67 -15.37
C GLN A 129 21.03 14.32 -15.81
N VAL A 130 20.17 13.70 -16.62
CA VAL A 130 18.87 14.30 -16.97
C VAL A 130 17.88 14.27 -15.80
N LYS A 131 18.03 13.36 -14.84
CA LYS A 131 17.24 13.42 -13.59
C LYS A 131 17.74 14.54 -12.67
N SER A 132 19.05 14.72 -12.51
CA SER A 132 19.60 15.83 -11.71
C SER A 132 19.46 17.20 -12.40
N MET A 133 19.57 17.24 -13.73
CA MET A 133 19.43 18.48 -14.52
C MET A 133 17.98 18.97 -14.56
N LYS A 134 16.98 18.09 -14.41
CA LYS A 134 15.59 18.53 -14.26
C LYS A 134 15.40 19.40 -13.01
N ALA A 135 15.96 18.99 -11.87
CA ALA A 135 15.86 19.76 -10.63
C ALA A 135 16.57 21.10 -10.77
N VAL A 136 17.83 21.09 -11.24
CA VAL A 136 18.61 22.32 -11.45
C VAL A 136 17.94 23.27 -12.46
N ALA A 137 17.39 22.74 -13.56
CA ALA A 137 16.68 23.54 -14.56
C ALA A 137 15.41 24.19 -14.00
N ILE A 138 14.65 23.46 -13.17
CA ILE A 138 13.46 24.00 -12.51
C ILE A 138 13.86 25.14 -11.55
N THR A 139 14.96 24.97 -10.81
CA THR A 139 15.44 25.99 -9.87
C THR A 139 15.93 27.25 -10.57
N ILE A 140 16.70 27.12 -11.66
CA ILE A 140 17.14 28.26 -12.49
C ILE A 140 15.93 28.97 -13.10
N PHE A 141 14.93 28.22 -13.57
CA PHE A 141 13.71 28.80 -14.12
C PHE A 141 12.94 29.61 -13.05
N ASN A 142 12.80 29.06 -11.84
CA ASN A 142 12.16 29.75 -10.73
C ASN A 142 12.89 31.05 -10.38
N PHE A 143 14.22 31.01 -10.29
CA PHE A 143 15.05 32.21 -10.09
C PHE A 143 14.77 33.30 -11.14
N ILE A 144 14.78 32.95 -12.43
CA ILE A 144 14.52 33.90 -13.51
C ILE A 144 13.12 34.49 -13.39
N VAL A 145 12.11 33.65 -13.11
CA VAL A 145 10.73 34.09 -12.95
C VAL A 145 10.60 35.07 -11.78
N THR A 146 11.21 34.80 -10.64
CA THR A 146 11.15 35.68 -9.46
C THR A 146 11.84 37.02 -9.70
N VAL A 147 13.04 37.03 -10.30
CA VAL A 147 13.76 38.27 -10.62
C VAL A 147 13.00 39.11 -11.66
N ALA A 148 12.46 38.46 -12.70
CA ALA A 148 11.66 39.13 -13.72
C ALA A 148 10.36 39.70 -13.13
N ALA A 149 9.67 38.95 -12.27
CA ALA A 149 8.47 39.41 -11.58
C ALA A 149 8.76 40.61 -10.68
N ALA A 150 9.86 40.59 -9.92
CA ALA A 150 10.28 41.71 -9.07
C ALA A 150 10.59 42.97 -9.89
N PHE A 151 11.25 42.81 -11.03
CA PHE A 151 11.52 43.90 -11.97
C PHE A 151 10.22 44.50 -12.51
N VAL A 152 9.33 43.68 -13.08
CA VAL A 152 8.07 44.15 -13.67
C VAL A 152 7.17 44.78 -12.61
N CYS A 153 7.05 44.16 -11.43
CA CYS A 153 6.24 44.67 -10.33
C CYS A 153 6.74 46.04 -9.86
N THR A 154 8.06 46.20 -9.68
CA THR A 154 8.64 47.48 -9.26
C THR A 154 8.53 48.53 -10.37
N TYR A 155 8.72 48.15 -11.64
CA TYR A 155 8.58 49.07 -12.77
C TYR A 155 7.14 49.61 -12.89
N LEU A 156 6.14 48.75 -12.74
CA LEU A 156 4.73 49.13 -12.74
C LEU A 156 4.36 49.93 -11.47
N GLY A 157 4.83 49.52 -10.30
CA GLY A 157 4.59 50.22 -9.04
C GLY A 157 5.27 51.59 -8.96
N SER A 158 6.45 51.73 -9.56
CA SER A 158 7.19 52.99 -9.63
C SER A 158 6.47 54.05 -10.46
N GLN A 159 5.42 53.70 -11.22
CA GLN A 159 4.61 54.68 -11.95
C GLN A 159 3.91 55.68 -11.04
N TYR A 160 3.62 55.31 -9.79
CA TYR A 160 2.96 56.17 -8.80
C TYR A 160 3.91 57.17 -8.14
N TYR A 161 5.22 56.90 -8.13
CA TYR A 161 6.22 57.72 -7.44
C TYR A 161 7.09 58.55 -8.39
N PHE A 162 7.45 57.98 -9.54
CA PHE A 162 8.33 58.62 -10.52
C PHE A 162 7.60 58.79 -11.84
N THR A 163 7.68 59.98 -12.45
CA THR A 163 7.13 60.26 -13.80
C THR A 163 8.11 59.85 -14.91
N GLU A 164 9.42 59.97 -14.63
CA GLU A 164 10.49 59.70 -15.58
C GLU A 164 10.72 58.20 -15.79
N ILE A 165 10.77 57.78 -17.06
CA ILE A 165 11.00 56.38 -17.45
C ILE A 165 12.38 55.91 -16.95
N ALA A 166 13.40 56.76 -17.02
CA ALA A 166 14.75 56.43 -16.56
C ALA A 166 14.79 56.12 -15.05
N ALA A 167 14.07 56.91 -14.23
CA ALA A 167 14.00 56.67 -12.79
C ALA A 167 13.23 55.39 -12.44
N ARG A 168 12.18 55.06 -13.22
CA ARG A 168 11.41 53.81 -13.07
C ARG A 168 12.23 52.57 -13.38
N VAL A 169 13.04 52.62 -14.44
CA VAL A 169 13.95 51.52 -14.80
C VAL A 169 15.06 51.38 -13.77
N LEU A 170 15.64 52.50 -13.31
CA LEU A 170 16.71 52.47 -12.32
C LEU A 170 16.23 51.87 -10.99
N SER A 171 15.05 52.28 -10.50
CA SER A 171 14.47 51.74 -9.28
C SER A 171 14.13 50.26 -9.41
N SER A 172 13.59 49.82 -10.55
CA SER A 172 13.26 48.41 -10.79
C SER A 172 14.50 47.52 -10.89
N VAL A 173 15.60 47.99 -11.48
CA VAL A 173 16.87 47.26 -11.52
C VAL A 173 17.46 47.10 -10.12
N ILE A 174 17.42 48.15 -9.29
CA ILE A 174 17.94 48.09 -7.91
C ILE A 174 17.18 47.05 -7.10
N VAL A 175 15.84 47.09 -7.13
CA VAL A 175 15.00 46.13 -6.39
C VAL A 175 15.18 44.70 -6.92
N ALA A 176 15.18 44.51 -8.24
CA ALA A 176 15.41 43.20 -8.84
C ALA A 176 16.78 42.62 -8.47
N SER A 177 17.81 43.46 -8.36
CA SER A 177 19.16 43.05 -7.93
C SER A 177 19.19 42.57 -6.49
N VAL A 178 18.51 43.27 -5.57
CA VAL A 178 18.41 42.86 -4.16
C VAL A 178 17.66 41.53 -4.03
N VAL A 179 16.54 41.38 -4.74
CA VAL A 179 15.76 40.13 -4.74
C VAL A 179 16.58 38.98 -5.34
N GLY A 180 17.29 39.22 -6.44
CA GLY A 180 18.17 38.24 -7.06
C GLY A 180 19.28 37.77 -6.12
N LEU A 181 19.90 38.67 -5.37
CA LEU A 181 20.90 38.29 -4.36
C LEU A 181 20.30 37.47 -3.21
N ALA A 182 19.08 37.81 -2.77
CA ALA A 182 18.37 37.05 -1.74
C ALA A 182 18.04 35.62 -2.19
N GLU A 183 17.49 35.47 -3.40
CA GLU A 183 17.19 34.16 -4.01
C GLU A 183 18.46 33.34 -4.25
N LEU A 184 19.54 33.97 -4.73
CA LEU A 184 20.83 33.31 -4.93
C LEU A 184 21.42 32.80 -3.60
N TYR A 185 21.32 33.60 -2.54
CA TYR A 185 21.77 33.19 -1.21
C TYR A 185 20.97 31.99 -0.69
N VAL A 186 19.64 32.01 -0.83
CA VAL A 186 18.78 30.88 -0.44
C VAL A 186 19.15 29.63 -1.24
N LEU A 187 19.35 29.77 -2.56
CA LEU A 187 19.77 28.67 -3.42
C LEU A 187 21.09 28.03 -2.94
N VAL A 188 22.13 28.84 -2.76
CA VAL A 188 23.44 28.36 -2.30
C VAL A 188 23.30 27.65 -0.95
N ARG A 189 22.56 28.23 -0.01
CA ARG A 189 22.35 27.64 1.32
C ARG A 189 21.56 26.33 1.27
N THR A 190 20.56 26.21 0.40
CA THR A 190 19.84 24.94 0.22
C THR A 190 20.72 23.85 -0.36
N MET A 191 21.63 24.19 -1.29
CA MET A 191 22.60 23.24 -1.85
C MET A 191 23.65 22.80 -0.82
N GLU A 192 24.12 23.70 0.04
CA GLU A 192 25.03 23.36 1.14
C GLU A 192 24.35 22.52 2.21
N GLY A 193 23.07 22.79 2.51
CA GLY A 193 22.27 22.02 3.46
C GLY A 193 22.03 20.56 3.04
N GLU A 194 21.78 20.30 1.75
CA GLU A 194 21.66 18.93 1.23
C GLU A 194 22.98 18.14 1.29
N LEU A 195 24.13 18.81 1.31
CA LEU A 195 25.45 18.18 1.46
C LEU A 195 25.79 17.85 2.93
N GLY A 196 25.20 18.58 3.89
CA GLY A 196 25.44 18.38 5.33
C GLY A 196 24.62 17.24 5.98
N GLU A 197 23.58 16.71 5.32
CA GLU A 197 22.81 15.56 5.82
C GLU A 197 23.34 14.19 5.32
N LEU A 198 24.47 14.19 4.61
CA LEU A 198 25.11 12.98 4.07
C LEU A 198 26.40 12.57 4.81
N GLU A 199 26.74 13.25 5.91
CA GLU A 199 27.74 12.81 6.91
C GLU A 199 27.06 12.29 8.19
#